data_AF-A0A953S3D2-F1
#
_entry.id   AF-A0A953S3D2-F1
#
_cell.length_a   1.000
_cell.length_b   1.000
_cell.length_c   1.000
_cell.angle_alpha   90.00
_cell.angle_beta   90.00
_cell.angle_gamma   90.00
#
_symmetry.space_group_name_H-M   'P 1'
#
loop_
_entity.id
_entity.type
_entity.pdbx_description
1 polymer ?
#
loop_
_entity_poly.entity_id
_entity_poly.type
_entity_poly.pdbx_seq_one_letter_code
_entity_poly.pdbx_strand_id
1 'polypeptide(L)'
;MAFLITFSCYGSHLHGSEDGSVDRNHNVLGGPCVAPEPGLLRARAGQMAEPIYALNNARRRVVLAAIRQVCVHRGWLLIAAHVRMTHVHVVVSADLVPEIPMQAFKAYASRLLNVHERARIHRWTRHGSTRYLWKTENVAGAVRYVIDGQGEPMAVFLNTAP
;
A
#
# COMPACT_ATOMS: atom_id res chain seq x y z
N MET A 1 -10.29 2.01 -16.87
CA MET A 1 -8.85 2.40 -16.83
C MET A 1 -8.10 1.56 -15.80
N ALA A 2 -6.79 1.37 -15.92
CA ALA A 2 -5.99 0.65 -14.92
C ALA A 2 -5.08 1.59 -14.11
N PHE A 3 -4.86 1.26 -12.84
CA PHE A 3 -4.07 2.06 -11.91
C PHE A 3 -3.15 1.16 -11.08
N LEU A 4 -1.95 1.65 -10.78
CA LEU A 4 -1.13 1.18 -9.67
C LEU A 4 -1.34 2.14 -8.49
N ILE A 5 -1.88 1.62 -7.40
CA ILE A 5 -2.17 2.36 -6.17
C ILE A 5 -1.26 1.83 -5.06
N THR A 6 -0.58 2.74 -4.36
CA THR A 6 0.19 2.43 -3.16
C THR A 6 -0.31 3.25 -1.98
N PHE A 7 -0.56 2.61 -0.85
CA PHE A 7 -0.84 3.32 0.40
C PHE A 7 -0.09 2.71 1.58
N SER A 8 0.24 3.56 2.56
CA SER A 8 1.11 3.20 3.67
C SER A 8 0.36 3.14 4.99
N CYS A 9 0.96 2.45 5.95
CA CYS A 9 0.43 2.31 7.30
C CYS A 9 0.75 3.57 8.13
N TYR A 10 -0.02 3.79 9.19
CA TYR A 10 0.23 4.89 10.11
C TYR A 10 1.62 4.77 10.76
N GLY A 11 2.38 5.85 10.76
CA GLY A 11 3.72 5.89 11.36
C GLY A 11 4.84 5.28 10.52
N SER A 12 4.56 4.79 9.30
CA SER A 12 5.59 4.14 8.46
C SER A 12 6.43 5.11 7.60
N HIS A 13 6.17 6.42 7.67
CA HIS A 13 6.94 7.47 6.98
C HIS A 13 7.49 8.47 7.99
N LEU A 14 8.20 7.97 8.99
CA LEU A 14 9.08 8.81 9.79
C LEU A 14 10.36 9.02 8.96
N HIS A 15 10.64 10.25 8.51
CA HIS A 15 11.90 10.54 7.80
C HIS A 15 13.09 9.96 8.57
N GLY A 16 13.88 9.10 7.91
CA GLY A 16 14.98 8.35 8.52
C GLY A 16 14.71 6.84 8.70
N SER A 17 13.56 6.30 8.28
CA SER A 17 13.39 4.85 8.14
C SER A 17 14.19 4.33 6.94
N GLU A 18 14.84 3.17 7.09
CA GLU A 18 15.75 2.54 6.11
C GLU A 18 15.16 2.32 4.70
N ASP A 19 13.84 2.41 4.54
CA ASP A 19 13.17 2.42 3.24
C ASP A 19 12.88 3.86 2.80
N GLY A 20 13.75 4.35 1.92
CA GLY A 20 13.80 5.73 1.43
C GLY A 20 12.45 6.34 1.05
N SER A 21 12.26 7.59 1.47
CA SER A 21 11.21 8.46 0.97
C SER A 21 11.44 8.74 -0.52
N VAL A 22 10.66 8.12 -1.40
CA VAL A 22 10.66 8.46 -2.83
C VAL A 22 9.85 9.74 -3.04
N ASP A 23 10.56 10.83 -3.32
CA ASP A 23 10.03 12.12 -3.77
C ASP A 23 9.57 12.03 -5.24
N ARG A 24 8.51 12.76 -5.59
CA ARG A 24 7.92 12.78 -6.96
C ARG A 24 8.88 13.28 -8.02
N ASN A 25 9.93 14.04 -7.64
CA ASN A 25 10.93 14.57 -8.57
C ASN A 25 12.22 13.74 -8.66
N HIS A 26 12.34 12.63 -7.91
CA HIS A 26 13.58 11.84 -7.85
C HIS A 26 13.33 10.33 -8.01
N ASN A 27 12.66 9.95 -9.10
CA ASN A 27 12.44 8.56 -9.48
C ASN A 27 13.63 7.96 -10.28
N VAL A 28 14.85 8.10 -9.78
CA VAL A 28 16.04 7.43 -10.33
C VAL A 28 16.45 6.30 -9.39
N LEU A 29 16.44 5.07 -9.90
CA LEU A 29 17.03 3.92 -9.20
C LEU A 29 18.49 4.23 -8.85
N GLY A 30 18.83 4.26 -7.55
CA GLY A 30 20.22 4.42 -7.07
C GLY A 30 20.62 5.82 -6.57
N GLY A 31 19.68 6.74 -6.34
CA GLY A 31 19.98 8.04 -5.71
C GLY A 31 20.39 7.91 -4.22
N PRO A 32 21.22 8.84 -3.69
CA PRO A 32 21.72 8.76 -2.33
C PRO A 32 20.58 8.89 -1.30
N CYS A 33 20.49 7.91 -0.39
CA CYS A 33 19.60 7.99 0.76
C CYS A 33 19.98 9.18 1.64
N VAL A 34 18.99 9.99 2.02
CA VAL A 34 19.16 11.01 3.07
C VAL A 34 19.53 10.31 4.37
N ALA A 35 20.65 10.71 4.98
CA ALA A 35 21.14 10.09 6.20
C ALA A 35 20.10 10.19 7.34
N PRO A 36 19.88 9.11 8.12
CA PRO A 36 18.92 9.12 9.21
C PRO A 36 19.39 10.05 10.34
N GLU A 37 18.55 11.01 10.75
CA GLU A 37 18.74 11.80 11.98
C GLU A 37 17.94 11.18 13.14
N PRO A 38 18.61 10.53 14.12
CA PRO A 38 17.93 9.83 15.22
C PRO A 38 17.12 10.76 16.15
N GLY A 39 17.53 12.03 16.26
CA GLY A 39 16.83 13.04 17.06
C GLY A 39 15.45 13.41 16.50
N LEU A 40 15.35 13.53 15.18
CA LEU A 40 14.11 13.84 14.47
C LEU A 40 13.10 12.68 14.53
N LEU A 41 13.60 11.43 14.46
CA LEU A 41 12.81 10.21 14.60
C LEU A 41 12.16 10.10 15.99
N ARG A 42 12.92 10.35 17.07
CA ARG A 42 12.41 10.31 18.45
C ARG A 42 11.41 11.42 18.74
N ALA A 43 11.69 12.65 18.28
CA ALA A 43 10.77 13.78 18.44
C ALA A 43 9.43 13.56 17.74
N ARG A 44 9.45 12.97 16.52
CA ARG A 44 8.23 12.66 15.76
C ARG A 44 7.48 11.46 16.33
N ALA A 45 8.17 10.43 16.81
CA ALA A 45 7.54 9.30 17.50
C ALA A 45 6.83 9.72 18.80
N GLY A 46 7.41 10.67 19.54
CA GLY A 46 6.81 11.22 20.77
C GLY A 46 5.52 12.03 20.56
N GLN A 47 5.21 12.43 19.31
CA GLN A 47 4.00 13.17 18.95
C GLN A 47 2.92 12.27 18.29
N MET A 48 3.20 10.98 18.11
CA MET A 48 2.24 10.04 17.53
C MET A 48 1.17 9.67 18.54
N ALA A 49 -0.09 9.74 18.13
CA ALA A 49 -1.24 9.38 18.97
C ALA A 49 -1.29 7.87 19.28
N GLU A 50 -0.67 7.04 18.45
CA GLU A 50 -0.58 5.59 18.66
C GLU A 50 0.75 5.04 18.14
N PRO A 51 1.16 3.81 18.51
CA PRO A 51 2.35 3.16 17.93
C PRO A 51 2.25 2.98 16.42
N ILE A 52 3.39 2.75 15.75
CA ILE A 52 3.45 2.42 14.32
C ILE A 52 2.54 1.22 14.04
N TYR A 53 1.74 1.31 12.97
CA TYR A 53 0.89 0.21 12.55
C TYR A 53 1.66 -0.70 11.59
N ALA A 54 2.02 -1.90 12.04
CA ALA A 54 2.67 -2.90 11.20
C ALA A 54 1.72 -4.06 10.86
N LEU A 55 1.70 -4.45 9.59
CA LEU A 55 0.93 -5.57 9.09
C LEU A 55 1.74 -6.87 9.27
N ASN A 56 1.48 -7.56 10.38
CA ASN A 56 1.93 -8.93 10.60
C ASN A 56 1.24 -9.90 9.64
N ASN A 57 1.63 -11.18 9.67
CA ASN A 57 1.11 -12.19 8.74
C ASN A 57 -0.43 -12.27 8.72
N ALA A 58 -1.08 -12.30 9.90
CA ALA A 58 -2.53 -12.37 10.02
C ALA A 58 -3.22 -11.12 9.43
N ARG A 59 -2.74 -9.92 9.80
CA ARG A 59 -3.25 -8.65 9.26
C ARG A 59 -3.12 -8.57 7.75
N ARG A 60 -1.97 -9.00 7.20
CA ARG A 60 -1.73 -8.98 5.76
C ARG A 60 -2.76 -9.82 4.99
N ARG A 61 -3.08 -11.01 5.50
CA ARG A 61 -4.12 -11.88 4.92
C ARG A 61 -5.50 -11.23 4.97
N VAL A 62 -5.86 -10.59 6.09
CA VAL A 62 -7.12 -9.86 6.23
C VAL A 62 -7.22 -8.70 5.25
N VAL A 63 -6.16 -7.90 5.11
CA VAL A 63 -6.10 -6.78 4.17
C VAL A 63 -6.24 -7.27 2.73
N LEU A 64 -5.51 -8.32 2.36
CA LEU A 64 -5.59 -8.89 1.01
C LEU A 64 -7.00 -9.43 0.71
N ALA A 65 -7.61 -10.13 1.67
CA ALA A 65 -8.99 -10.61 1.54
C ALA A 65 -9.99 -9.46 1.38
N ALA A 66 -9.83 -8.38 2.16
CA ALA A 66 -10.68 -7.19 2.07
C ALA A 66 -10.61 -6.51 0.68
N ILE A 67 -9.41 -6.40 0.11
CA ILE A 67 -9.18 -5.84 -1.23
C ILE A 67 -9.87 -6.70 -2.29
N ARG A 68 -9.70 -8.03 -2.22
CA ARG A 68 -10.39 -8.96 -3.12
C ARG A 68 -11.90 -8.84 -3.01
N GLN A 69 -12.43 -8.82 -1.78
CA GLN A 69 -13.87 -8.72 -1.52
C GLN A 69 -14.46 -7.44 -2.10
N VAL A 70 -13.82 -6.28 -1.90
CA VAL A 70 -14.38 -5.02 -2.40
C VAL A 70 -14.28 -4.91 -3.92
N CYS A 71 -13.23 -5.44 -4.54
CA CYS A 71 -13.15 -5.52 -6.00
C CYS A 71 -14.30 -6.36 -6.57
N VAL A 72 -14.56 -7.55 -6.01
CA VAL A 72 -15.70 -8.40 -6.42
C VAL A 72 -17.03 -7.66 -6.23
N HIS A 73 -17.24 -7.08 -5.05
CA HIS A 73 -18.49 -6.38 -4.73
C HIS A 73 -18.76 -5.15 -5.63
N ARG A 74 -17.70 -4.45 -6.04
CA ARG A 74 -17.79 -3.23 -6.87
C ARG A 74 -17.66 -3.50 -8.37
N GLY A 75 -17.45 -4.75 -8.79
CA GLY A 75 -17.20 -5.09 -10.18
C GLY A 75 -15.87 -4.57 -10.74
N TRP A 76 -14.87 -4.34 -9.88
CA TRP A 76 -13.53 -3.93 -10.30
C TRP A 76 -12.65 -5.15 -10.57
N LEU A 77 -11.82 -5.06 -11.60
CA LEU A 77 -10.87 -6.11 -11.93
C LEU A 77 -9.59 -5.91 -11.11
N LEU A 78 -9.42 -6.72 -10.07
CA LEU A 78 -8.15 -6.81 -9.36
C LEU A 78 -7.14 -7.61 -10.22
N ILE A 79 -6.04 -6.97 -10.62
CA ILE A 79 -5.03 -7.60 -11.48
C ILE A 79 -3.90 -8.16 -10.62
N ALA A 80 -3.39 -7.38 -9.69
CA ALA A 80 -2.35 -7.80 -8.76
C ALA A 80 -2.45 -7.05 -7.43
N ALA A 81 -2.01 -7.65 -6.34
CA ALA A 81 -1.82 -6.96 -5.07
C ALA A 81 -0.67 -7.57 -4.27
N HIS A 82 0.05 -6.73 -3.53
CA HIS A 82 1.07 -7.15 -2.58
C HIS A 82 0.93 -6.34 -1.30
N VAL A 83 0.55 -7.01 -0.22
CA VAL A 83 0.45 -6.42 1.11
C VAL A 83 1.78 -6.63 1.83
N ARG A 84 2.51 -5.54 2.08
CA ARG A 84 3.80 -5.52 2.77
C ARG A 84 3.60 -5.28 4.26
N MET A 85 4.69 -5.26 5.02
CA MET A 85 4.64 -4.95 6.46
C MET A 85 4.15 -3.53 6.72
N THR A 86 4.55 -2.56 5.91
CA THR A 86 4.32 -1.13 6.16
C THR A 86 3.46 -0.45 5.10
N HIS A 87 3.16 -1.11 4.00
CA HIS A 87 2.43 -0.52 2.88
C HIS A 87 1.77 -1.59 2.00
N VAL A 88 0.95 -1.17 1.05
CA VAL A 88 0.19 -2.05 0.17
C VAL A 88 0.29 -1.52 -1.25
N HIS A 89 0.57 -2.41 -2.20
CA HIS A 89 0.51 -2.13 -3.63
C HIS A 89 -0.66 -2.87 -4.27
N VAL A 90 -1.41 -2.19 -5.13
CA VAL A 90 -2.57 -2.77 -5.83
C VAL A 90 -2.58 -2.31 -7.28
N VAL A 91 -2.63 -3.26 -8.22
CA VAL A 91 -2.95 -3.02 -9.63
C VAL A 91 -4.42 -3.38 -9.84
N VAL A 92 -5.23 -2.39 -10.19
CA VAL A 92 -6.68 -2.56 -10.37
C VAL A 92 -7.15 -1.84 -11.63
N SER A 93 -8.10 -2.44 -12.34
CA SER A 93 -8.86 -1.78 -13.41
C SER A 93 -10.27 -1.45 -12.92
N ALA A 94 -10.63 -0.18 -13.04
CA ALA A 94 -11.93 0.37 -12.69
C ALA A 94 -12.27 1.57 -13.60
N ASP A 95 -13.55 1.88 -13.74
CA ASP A 95 -14.04 3.02 -14.54
C ASP A 95 -14.36 4.23 -13.67
N LEU A 96 -13.43 4.58 -12.78
CA LEU A 96 -13.55 5.63 -11.78
C LEU A 96 -12.18 6.27 -11.51
N VAL A 97 -12.17 7.43 -10.85
CA VAL A 97 -10.93 8.04 -10.36
C VAL A 97 -10.28 7.16 -9.27
N PRO A 98 -8.95 7.04 -9.23
CA PRO A 98 -8.20 6.09 -8.40
C PRO A 98 -8.35 6.31 -6.89
N GLU A 99 -8.73 7.50 -6.46
CA GLU A 99 -9.03 7.82 -5.08
C GLU A 99 -10.20 6.97 -4.55
N ILE A 100 -11.17 6.63 -5.41
CA ILE A 100 -12.34 5.83 -5.02
C ILE A 100 -11.94 4.39 -4.67
N PRO A 101 -11.21 3.64 -5.52
CA PRO A 101 -10.65 2.34 -5.13
C PRO A 101 -9.73 2.42 -3.91
N MET A 102 -8.83 3.40 -3.83
CA MET A 102 -7.91 3.54 -2.69
C MET A 102 -8.66 3.70 -1.36
N GLN A 103 -9.65 4.60 -1.31
CA GLN A 103 -10.47 4.81 -0.11
C GLN A 103 -11.26 3.56 0.25
N ALA A 104 -11.81 2.86 -0.74
CA ALA A 104 -12.55 1.63 -0.54
C ALA A 104 -11.66 0.51 0.04
N PHE A 105 -10.43 0.35 -0.47
CA PHE A 105 -9.46 -0.61 0.06
C PHE A 105 -9.14 -0.33 1.53
N LYS A 106 -8.81 0.92 1.87
CA LYS A 106 -8.54 1.34 3.27
C LYS A 106 -9.75 1.08 4.17
N ALA A 107 -10.96 1.45 3.72
CA ALA A 107 -12.18 1.30 4.51
C ALA A 107 -12.55 -0.17 4.76
N TYR A 108 -12.53 -1.01 3.72
CA TYR A 108 -12.86 -2.43 3.84
C TYR A 108 -11.83 -3.17 4.67
N ALA A 109 -10.53 -2.88 4.49
CA ALA A 109 -9.48 -3.45 5.31
C ALA A 109 -9.66 -3.07 6.79
N SER A 110 -9.88 -1.79 7.09
CA SER A 110 -10.16 -1.33 8.46
C SER A 110 -11.38 -2.02 9.06
N ARG A 111 -12.47 -2.18 8.29
CA ARG A 111 -13.69 -2.85 8.74
C ARG A 111 -13.43 -4.29 9.16
N LEU A 112 -12.67 -5.06 8.38
CA LEU A 112 -12.35 -6.44 8.75
C LEU A 112 -11.33 -6.53 9.91
N LEU A 113 -10.32 -5.66 9.94
CA LEU A 113 -9.34 -5.61 11.02
C LEU A 113 -9.99 -5.21 12.36
N ASN A 114 -11.04 -4.39 12.33
CA ASN A 114 -11.79 -4.01 13.53
C ASN A 114 -12.42 -5.21 14.25
N VAL A 115 -12.60 -6.37 13.63
CA VAL A 115 -13.12 -7.56 14.33
C VAL A 115 -12.23 -7.94 15.53
N HIS A 116 -10.91 -7.71 15.42
CA HIS A 116 -9.94 -8.06 16.46
C HIS A 116 -9.18 -6.85 17.04
N GLU A 117 -9.33 -5.67 16.45
CA GLU A 117 -8.52 -4.48 16.79
C GLU A 117 -9.38 -3.22 16.93
N ARG A 118 -10.54 -3.32 17.60
CA ARG A 118 -11.51 -2.21 17.72
C ARG A 118 -10.92 -0.93 18.32
N ALA A 119 -9.96 -1.07 19.24
CA ALA A 119 -9.31 0.07 19.90
C ALA A 119 -8.33 0.84 18.98
N ARG A 120 -7.90 0.25 17.85
CA ARG A 120 -6.95 0.88 16.93
C ARG A 120 -7.66 1.89 16.02
N ILE A 121 -7.32 3.17 16.13
CA ILE A 121 -7.94 4.25 15.36
C ILE A 121 -7.17 4.52 14.06
N HIS A 122 -5.84 4.64 14.14
CA HIS A 122 -4.99 5.07 13.03
C HIS A 122 -4.29 3.90 12.35
N ARG A 123 -4.78 3.44 11.20
CA ARG A 123 -4.16 2.34 10.45
C ARG A 123 -3.37 2.77 9.23
N TRP A 124 -3.84 3.79 8.55
CA TRP A 124 -3.33 4.20 7.24
C TRP A 124 -2.88 5.65 7.26
N THR A 125 -1.93 5.99 6.42
CA THR A 125 -1.68 7.39 6.05
C THR A 125 -2.91 7.96 5.35
N ARG A 126 -3.11 9.28 5.44
CA ARG A 126 -4.25 9.95 4.76
C ARG A 126 -4.18 9.72 3.24
N HIS A 127 -3.04 10.02 2.65
CA HIS A 127 -2.81 9.91 1.21
C HIS A 127 -2.13 8.59 0.82
N GLY A 128 -2.00 8.38 -0.48
CA GLY A 128 -1.23 7.32 -1.12
C GLY A 128 -0.67 7.85 -2.44
N SER A 129 0.06 7.01 -3.16
CA SER A 129 0.49 7.31 -4.53
C SER A 129 -0.36 6.54 -5.53
N THR A 130 -0.52 7.14 -6.71
CA THR A 130 -1.22 6.54 -7.83
C THR A 130 -0.42 6.77 -9.10
N ARG A 131 -0.32 5.73 -9.93
CA ARG A 131 0.15 5.81 -11.31
C ARG A 131 -0.93 5.27 -12.26
N TYR A 132 -1.32 6.08 -13.24
CA TYR A 132 -2.23 5.68 -14.30
C TYR A 132 -1.50 4.75 -15.29
N LEU A 133 -2.16 3.66 -15.69
CA LEU A 133 -1.60 2.65 -16.58
C LEU A 133 -2.42 2.63 -17.88
N TRP A 134 -1.94 3.40 -18.85
CA TRP A 134 -2.66 3.68 -20.11
C TRP A 134 -2.54 2.57 -21.16
N LYS A 135 -1.47 1.77 -21.11
CA LYS A 135 -1.16 0.74 -22.11
C LYS A 135 -0.99 -0.61 -21.44
N THR A 136 -1.22 -1.68 -22.19
CA THR A 136 -1.08 -3.06 -21.70
C THR A 136 0.33 -3.34 -21.17
N GLU A 137 1.37 -2.79 -21.79
CA GLU A 137 2.76 -2.98 -21.35
C GLU A 137 3.01 -2.31 -20.00
N ASN A 138 2.37 -1.16 -19.73
CA ASN A 138 2.45 -0.48 -18.44
C ASN A 138 1.77 -1.30 -17.34
N VAL A 139 0.68 -1.99 -17.67
CA VAL A 139 0.01 -2.93 -16.76
C VAL A 139 0.93 -4.10 -16.46
N ALA A 140 1.49 -4.75 -17.47
CA ALA A 140 2.43 -5.86 -17.29
C ALA A 140 3.66 -5.45 -16.45
N GLY A 141 4.23 -4.27 -16.72
CA GLY A 141 5.33 -3.74 -15.93
C GLY A 141 4.95 -3.44 -14.47
N ALA A 142 3.74 -2.91 -14.23
CA ALA A 142 3.23 -2.71 -12.87
C ALA A 142 2.99 -4.05 -12.14
N VAL A 143 2.49 -5.07 -12.83
CA VAL A 143 2.31 -6.41 -12.27
C VAL A 143 3.65 -6.99 -11.84
N ARG A 144 4.67 -6.99 -12.71
CA ARG A 144 6.03 -7.44 -12.34
C ARG A 144 6.58 -6.67 -11.14
N TYR A 145 6.41 -5.35 -11.11
CA TYR A 145 6.84 -4.53 -9.97
C TYR A 145 6.15 -4.95 -8.65
N VAL A 146 4.85 -5.28 -8.69
CA VAL A 146 4.08 -5.67 -7.51
C VAL A 146 4.39 -7.10 -7.06
N ILE A 147 4.54 -8.03 -7.99
CA ILE A 147 4.75 -9.46 -7.70
C ILE A 147 6.22 -9.74 -7.38
N ASP A 148 7.13 -9.31 -8.25
CA ASP A 148 8.55 -9.68 -8.21
C ASP A 148 9.42 -8.54 -7.65
N GLY A 149 9.03 -7.29 -7.90
CA GLY A 149 9.85 -6.11 -7.60
C GLY A 149 9.80 -5.61 -6.16
N GLN A 150 9.05 -6.24 -5.26
CA GLN A 150 8.94 -5.81 -3.86
C GLN A 150 9.92 -6.56 -2.92
N GLY A 151 10.72 -7.49 -3.42
CA GLY A 151 11.47 -8.43 -2.57
C GLY A 151 10.58 -9.56 -2.07
N GLU A 152 10.96 -10.22 -0.97
CA GLU A 152 10.32 -11.47 -0.50
C GLU A 152 8.77 -11.43 -0.51
N PRO A 153 8.10 -12.38 -1.20
CA PRO A 153 6.65 -12.44 -1.25
C PRO A 153 6.03 -12.60 0.15
N MET A 154 5.13 -11.68 0.53
CA MET A 154 4.46 -11.73 1.84
C MET A 154 3.00 -12.17 1.77
N ALA A 155 2.13 -11.32 1.25
CA ALA A 155 0.74 -11.65 0.95
C ALA A 155 0.42 -11.07 -0.42
N VAL A 156 0.44 -11.97 -1.40
CA VAL A 156 0.42 -11.63 -2.82
C VAL A 156 -0.84 -12.21 -3.47
N PHE A 157 -1.40 -11.46 -4.41
CA PHE A 157 -2.42 -11.93 -5.32
C PHE A 157 -2.02 -11.55 -6.74
N LEU A 158 -2.16 -12.49 -7.66
CA LEU A 158 -2.05 -12.29 -9.10
C LEU A 158 -3.28 -12.92 -9.74
N ASN A 159 -4.00 -12.15 -10.55
CA ASN A 159 -5.07 -12.71 -11.36
C ASN A 159 -4.45 -13.41 -12.57
N THR A 160 -4.52 -14.74 -12.58
CA THR A 160 -3.96 -15.60 -13.65
C THR A 160 -5.02 -16.01 -14.68
N ALA A 161 -6.18 -15.34 -14.72
CA ALA A 161 -7.19 -15.63 -15.72
C ALA A 161 -6.64 -15.35 -17.13
N PRO A 162 -6.88 -16.26 -18.10
CA PRO A 162 -6.47 -16.07 -19.50
C PRO A 162 -7.17 -14.90 -20.18
#